data_AF-A0A0F7JK72-F1
#
_entry.id   AF-A0A0F7JK72-F1
#
_cell.length_a   1.000
_cell.length_b   1.000
_cell.length_c   1.000
_cell.angle_alpha   90.00
_cell.angle_beta   90.00
_cell.angle_gamma   90.00
#
_symmetry.space_group_name_H-M   'P 1'
#
loop_
_entity.id
_entity.type
_entity.pdbx_description
1 polymer ?
#
loop_
_entity_poly.entity_id
_entity_poly.type
_entity_poly.pdbx_seq_one_letter_code
_entity_poly.pdbx_strand_id
1 'polypeptide(L)'
;MKRTTLIALTILLASCGKQGINVGQGFEMTPSFDDAAVAANVVNVYAKNADGTRGAYLYSDVKTYAVTEGKLNVLVRAGSLGMTVKQINVKYTDSSGNPFGDASGTFNISAAFDIPGGYVCKSGAEACDFVDKTPQNVAFSKTTDQYNLSEQIAVAAAATCVDDEPACSEVRMNMTLSGTDTLGQARSINIPQAQIRVYIASVTDEVQ
;
A
#
# COMPACT_ATOMS: atom_id res chain seq x y z
N MET A 1 -66.46 -44.19 7.12
CA MET A 1 -65.97 -43.26 8.17
C MET A 1 -64.54 -42.87 7.82
N LYS A 2 -64.36 -41.66 7.29
CA LYS A 2 -63.10 -41.12 6.76
C LYS A 2 -62.36 -40.34 7.86
N ARG A 3 -61.07 -40.59 8.04
CA ARG A 3 -60.20 -39.84 8.95
C ARG A 3 -59.71 -38.56 8.26
N THR A 4 -59.84 -37.46 8.99
CA THR A 4 -59.64 -36.07 8.58
C THR A 4 -58.16 -35.72 8.49
N THR A 5 -57.79 -35.16 7.34
CA THR A 5 -56.51 -34.50 7.03
C THR A 5 -56.45 -33.15 7.73
N LEU A 6 -55.39 -32.88 8.51
CA LEU A 6 -55.07 -31.54 9.00
C LEU A 6 -53.96 -30.95 8.11
N ILE A 7 -54.33 -30.01 7.24
CA ILE A 7 -53.39 -29.22 6.44
C ILE A 7 -53.07 -27.98 7.28
N ALA A 8 -51.85 -27.92 7.81
CA ALA A 8 -51.33 -26.73 8.47
C ALA A 8 -50.91 -25.71 7.40
N LEU A 9 -51.75 -24.70 7.20
CA LEU A 9 -51.45 -23.53 6.37
C LEU A 9 -50.61 -22.55 7.20
N THR A 10 -49.28 -22.60 7.04
CA THR A 10 -48.38 -21.57 7.57
C THR A 10 -48.46 -20.31 6.72
N ILE A 11 -49.34 -19.40 7.13
CA ILE A 11 -49.32 -18.00 6.71
C ILE A 11 -48.15 -17.34 7.45
N LEU A 12 -46.99 -17.27 6.81
CA LEU A 12 -45.90 -16.39 7.26
C LEU A 12 -46.03 -15.07 6.52
N LEU A 13 -46.31 -14.05 7.33
CA LEU A 13 -46.49 -12.66 6.99
C LEU A 13 -45.35 -12.14 6.13
N ALA A 14 -45.69 -11.55 4.98
CA ALA A 14 -44.80 -10.65 4.26
C ALA A 14 -44.52 -9.43 5.16
N SER A 15 -43.34 -9.39 5.77
CA SER A 15 -42.84 -8.18 6.40
C SER A 15 -42.51 -7.16 5.30
N CYS A 16 -43.47 -6.27 5.03
CA CYS A 16 -43.18 -4.96 4.46
C CYS A 16 -42.34 -4.16 5.46
N GLY A 17 -41.03 -4.41 5.45
CA GLY A 17 -40.02 -3.57 6.08
C GLY A 17 -39.34 -2.74 5.01
N LYS A 18 -39.37 -1.42 5.18
CA LYS A 18 -38.77 -0.37 4.35
C LYS A 18 -37.53 -0.84 3.59
N GLN A 19 -37.44 -0.49 2.31
CA GLN A 19 -36.21 -0.52 1.50
C GLN A 19 -35.17 0.44 2.09
N GLY A 20 -34.67 0.13 3.29
CA GLY A 20 -33.42 0.64 3.80
C GLY A 20 -32.33 -0.07 3.03
N ILE A 21 -31.36 0.70 2.54
CA ILE A 21 -30.09 0.17 2.04
C ILE A 21 -29.59 -0.85 3.06
N ASN A 22 -29.40 -2.10 2.64
CA ASN A 22 -28.86 -3.18 3.48
C ASN A 22 -27.43 -2.79 3.90
N VAL A 23 -27.26 -2.24 5.11
CA VAL A 23 -25.96 -1.89 5.71
C VAL A 23 -25.22 -3.13 6.24
N GLY A 24 -25.57 -4.32 5.75
CA GLY A 24 -25.16 -5.60 6.32
C GLY A 24 -24.20 -6.43 5.46
N GLN A 25 -23.82 -6.00 4.26
CA GLN A 25 -23.06 -6.88 3.34
C GLN A 25 -21.91 -6.15 2.64
N GLY A 26 -20.78 -6.03 3.32
CA GLY A 26 -19.50 -5.91 2.63
C GLY A 26 -18.47 -5.05 3.35
N PHE A 27 -17.30 -5.63 3.53
CA PHE A 27 -16.04 -4.89 3.63
C PHE A 27 -15.27 -5.23 2.35
N GLU A 28 -15.38 -4.40 1.33
CA GLU A 28 -14.78 -4.65 0.02
C GLU A 28 -13.99 -3.42 -0.44
N MET A 29 -12.67 -3.56 -0.39
CA MET A 29 -11.72 -2.53 -0.76
C MET A 29 -10.60 -3.16 -1.58
N THR A 30 -10.16 -2.46 -2.62
CA THR A 30 -8.99 -2.84 -3.42
C THR A 30 -7.88 -1.83 -3.17
N PRO A 31 -6.88 -2.17 -2.35
CA PRO A 31 -5.78 -1.28 -2.06
C PRO A 31 -4.65 -1.44 -3.09
N SER A 32 -3.89 -0.37 -3.33
CA SER A 32 -2.60 -0.39 -4.01
C SER A 32 -1.65 0.60 -3.37
N PHE A 33 -0.36 0.41 -3.59
CA PHE A 33 0.65 1.36 -3.18
C PHE A 33 1.64 1.54 -4.32
N ASP A 34 1.72 2.77 -4.81
CA ASP A 34 2.32 3.09 -6.10
C ASP A 34 3.37 4.20 -5.94
N ASP A 35 4.20 4.40 -6.95
CA ASP A 35 5.15 5.51 -7.12
C ASP A 35 6.34 5.60 -6.13
N ALA A 36 6.45 4.68 -5.17
CA ALA A 36 7.62 4.64 -4.30
C ALA A 36 8.91 4.29 -5.07
N ALA A 37 9.98 5.06 -4.81
CA ALA A 37 11.23 4.87 -5.52
C ALA A 37 12.48 5.24 -4.70
N VAL A 38 13.60 4.62 -5.07
CA VAL A 38 14.96 4.95 -4.59
C VAL A 38 15.84 5.22 -5.80
N ALA A 39 16.36 6.43 -5.87
CA ALA A 39 17.21 6.93 -6.94
C ALA A 39 18.66 7.00 -6.44
N ALA A 40 19.54 6.14 -6.95
CA ALA A 40 20.95 6.09 -6.57
C ALA A 40 21.82 6.95 -7.48
N ASN A 41 22.74 7.72 -6.90
CA ASN A 41 23.77 8.46 -7.64
C ASN A 41 25.11 7.76 -7.47
N VAL A 42 25.54 7.11 -8.54
CA VAL A 42 26.72 6.25 -8.58
C VAL A 42 27.95 7.03 -9.01
N VAL A 43 29.08 6.73 -8.39
CA VAL A 43 30.41 7.23 -8.76
C VAL A 43 31.30 6.05 -9.12
N ASN A 44 31.82 6.04 -10.35
CA ASN A 44 32.86 5.11 -10.75
C ASN A 44 34.22 5.71 -10.38
N VAL A 45 35.02 4.96 -9.62
CA VAL A 45 36.33 5.39 -9.18
C VAL A 45 37.40 4.74 -10.04
N TYR A 46 38.27 5.55 -10.61
CA TYR A 46 39.40 5.13 -11.43
C TYR A 46 40.71 5.55 -10.77
N ALA A 47 41.75 4.73 -10.94
CA ALA A 47 43.10 5.10 -10.54
C ALA A 47 43.59 6.30 -11.35
N LYS A 48 44.46 7.11 -10.76
CA LYS A 48 45.18 8.18 -11.45
C LYS A 48 46.51 7.69 -12.01
N ASN A 49 46.69 7.81 -13.32
CA ASN A 49 47.98 7.54 -13.96
C ASN A 49 49.03 8.59 -13.54
N ALA A 50 50.31 8.28 -13.73
CA ALA A 50 51.41 9.20 -13.40
C ALA A 50 51.35 10.54 -14.16
N ASP A 51 50.71 10.58 -15.33
CA ASP A 51 50.47 11.78 -16.14
C ASP A 51 49.19 12.55 -15.73
N GLY A 52 48.48 12.08 -14.69
CA GLY A 52 47.24 12.65 -14.19
C GLY A 52 45.98 12.25 -14.96
N THR A 53 46.10 11.41 -15.98
CA THR A 53 44.95 10.90 -16.75
C THR A 53 44.24 9.75 -16.02
N ARG A 54 43.04 9.39 -16.50
CA ARG A 54 42.25 8.26 -16.00
C ARG A 54 42.96 6.94 -16.29
N GLY A 55 43.23 6.17 -15.23
CA GLY A 55 43.81 4.83 -15.24
C GLY A 55 42.76 3.72 -15.15
N ALA A 56 43.15 2.61 -14.54
CA ALA A 56 42.30 1.43 -14.38
C ALA A 56 41.05 1.71 -13.53
N TYR A 57 39.93 1.06 -13.85
CA TYR A 57 38.76 1.02 -12.97
C TYR A 57 39.13 0.36 -11.65
N LEU A 58 38.69 0.94 -10.54
CA LEU A 58 38.91 0.41 -9.21
C LEU A 58 37.63 -0.21 -8.65
N TYR A 59 36.57 0.60 -8.52
CA TYR A 59 35.28 0.20 -7.95
C TYR A 59 34.21 1.25 -8.27
N SER A 60 32.95 0.94 -7.95
CA SER A 60 31.85 1.90 -7.98
C SER A 60 31.22 2.04 -6.60
N ASP A 61 30.68 3.22 -6.30
CA ASP A 61 30.09 3.51 -4.99
C ASP A 61 28.85 4.42 -5.14
N VAL A 62 27.94 4.37 -4.18
CA VAL A 62 26.78 5.26 -4.11
C VAL A 62 27.10 6.44 -3.20
N LYS A 63 27.33 7.63 -3.77
CA LYS A 63 27.60 8.82 -2.95
C LYS A 63 26.37 9.42 -2.31
N THR A 64 25.25 9.40 -3.02
CA THR A 64 23.97 9.92 -2.51
C THR A 64 22.82 9.11 -3.09
N TYR A 65 21.69 9.14 -2.41
CA TYR A 65 20.43 8.60 -2.91
C TYR A 65 19.28 9.55 -2.60
N ALA A 66 18.21 9.46 -3.38
CA ALA A 66 16.97 10.19 -3.13
C ALA A 66 15.80 9.21 -3.03
N VAL A 67 14.94 9.41 -2.03
CA VAL A 67 13.74 8.61 -1.82
C VAL A 67 12.54 9.39 -2.34
N THR A 68 11.70 8.74 -3.13
CA THR A 68 10.36 9.22 -3.50
C THR A 68 9.34 8.48 -2.67
N GLU A 69 8.53 9.22 -1.92
CA GLU A 69 7.45 8.66 -1.13
C GLU A 69 6.37 8.06 -2.03
N GLY A 70 5.86 6.89 -1.66
CA GLY A 70 4.76 6.27 -2.39
C GLY A 70 3.39 6.78 -1.96
N LYS A 71 2.39 6.38 -2.72
CA LYS A 71 0.99 6.77 -2.53
C LYS A 71 0.13 5.55 -2.25
N LEU A 72 -0.56 5.57 -1.11
CA LEU A 72 -1.63 4.61 -0.82
C LEU A 72 -2.86 5.00 -1.64
N ASN A 73 -3.40 4.06 -2.40
CA ASN A 73 -4.67 4.19 -3.09
C ASN A 73 -5.61 3.08 -2.62
N VAL A 74 -6.88 3.40 -2.43
CA VAL A 74 -7.91 2.42 -2.06
C VAL A 74 -9.17 2.70 -2.86
N LEU A 75 -9.59 1.72 -3.65
CA LEU A 75 -10.91 1.72 -4.27
C LEU A 75 -11.89 1.03 -3.34
N VAL A 76 -12.82 1.80 -2.80
CA VAL A 76 -13.88 1.30 -1.92
C VAL A 76 -15.11 1.03 -2.77
N ARG A 77 -15.60 -0.21 -2.74
CA ARG A 77 -16.73 -0.60 -3.60
C ARG A 77 -18.04 -0.04 -3.09
N ALA A 78 -18.95 0.29 -4.00
CA ALA A 78 -20.29 0.77 -3.67
C ALA A 78 -20.97 -0.11 -2.62
N GLY A 79 -21.45 0.52 -1.54
CA GLY A 79 -22.10 -0.18 -0.43
C GLY A 79 -21.16 -0.73 0.64
N SER A 80 -19.84 -0.58 0.50
CA SER A 80 -18.87 -1.06 1.49
C SER A 80 -18.77 -0.14 2.69
N LEU A 81 -18.50 -0.73 3.85
CA LEU A 81 -18.16 0.03 5.06
C LEU A 81 -16.80 0.73 4.89
N GLY A 82 -16.64 1.89 5.51
CA GLY A 82 -15.34 2.56 5.64
C GLY A 82 -14.48 1.93 6.74
N MET A 83 -13.26 2.44 6.91
CA MET A 83 -12.31 1.93 7.91
C MET A 83 -11.51 3.06 8.55
N THR A 84 -11.44 3.09 9.87
CA THR A 84 -10.44 3.86 10.60
C THR A 84 -9.21 2.99 10.78
N VAL A 85 -8.12 3.35 10.10
CA VAL A 85 -6.81 2.69 10.22
C VAL A 85 -6.11 3.17 11.50
N LYS A 86 -5.62 2.22 12.28
CA LYS A 86 -4.95 2.44 13.59
C LYS A 86 -3.48 2.02 13.58
N GLN A 87 -3.14 1.08 12.70
CA GLN A 87 -1.80 0.53 12.63
C GLN A 87 -1.48 0.13 11.19
N ILE A 88 -0.22 0.29 10.82
CA ILE A 88 0.34 -0.16 9.56
C ILE A 88 1.51 -1.07 9.91
N ASN A 89 1.51 -2.27 9.35
CA ASN A 89 2.69 -3.14 9.35
C ASN A 89 3.29 -3.11 7.95
N VAL A 90 4.61 -2.94 7.86
CA VAL A 90 5.35 -2.95 6.60
C VAL A 90 6.46 -3.99 6.69
N LYS A 91 6.60 -4.78 5.63
CA LYS A 91 7.70 -5.72 5.43
C LYS A 91 8.28 -5.56 4.03
N TYR A 92 9.58 -5.26 3.95
CA TYR A 92 10.29 -5.23 2.67
C TYR A 92 10.85 -6.60 2.30
N THR A 93 10.73 -6.96 1.03
CA THR A 93 11.23 -8.23 0.48
C THR A 93 11.94 -8.01 -0.87
N ASP A 94 12.79 -8.94 -1.25
CA ASP A 94 13.26 -9.05 -2.63
C ASP A 94 12.14 -9.57 -3.56
N SER A 95 12.43 -9.72 -4.85
CA SER A 95 11.51 -10.28 -5.85
C SER A 95 11.12 -11.74 -5.59
N SER A 96 11.87 -12.46 -4.76
CA SER A 96 11.61 -13.85 -4.37
C SER A 96 10.81 -13.97 -3.06
N GLY A 97 10.52 -12.85 -2.38
CA GLY A 97 9.80 -12.80 -1.12
C GLY A 97 10.67 -12.99 0.13
N ASN A 98 12.00 -13.07 -0.02
CA ASN A 98 12.91 -13.08 1.12
C ASN A 98 12.99 -11.68 1.74
N PRO A 99 13.20 -11.54 3.05
CA PRO A 99 13.42 -10.24 3.67
C PRO A 99 14.50 -9.45 2.93
N PHE A 100 14.19 -8.21 2.58
CA PHE A 100 15.16 -7.29 1.99
C PHE A 100 15.88 -6.54 3.12
N GLY A 101 17.20 -6.58 3.12
CA GLY A 101 18.01 -6.10 4.24
C GLY A 101 18.03 -7.08 5.43
N ASP A 102 18.58 -6.63 6.55
CA ASP A 102 18.64 -7.41 7.79
C ASP A 102 17.27 -7.45 8.51
N ALA A 103 17.26 -7.88 9.79
CA ALA A 103 16.03 -7.99 10.59
C ALA A 103 15.23 -6.67 10.74
N SER A 104 15.80 -5.53 10.34
CA SER A 104 15.19 -4.20 10.38
C SER A 104 14.21 -3.93 9.23
N GLY A 105 14.04 -4.86 8.29
CA GLY A 105 13.12 -4.74 7.15
C GLY A 105 11.63 -4.87 7.50
N THR A 106 11.27 -5.03 8.79
CA THR A 106 9.88 -5.06 9.27
C THR A 106 9.66 -4.02 10.36
N PHE A 107 8.62 -3.20 10.23
CA PHE A 107 8.28 -2.19 11.24
C PHE A 107 6.78 -1.98 11.34
N ASN A 108 6.38 -1.50 12.52
CA ASN A 108 5.00 -1.16 12.85
C ASN A 108 4.90 0.34 13.06
N ILE A 109 3.92 0.95 12.41
CA ILE A 109 3.65 2.37 12.50
C ILE A 109 2.27 2.54 13.11
N SER A 110 2.17 3.32 14.18
CA SER A 110 0.88 3.82 14.64
C SER A 110 0.40 4.87 13.64
N ALA A 111 -0.77 4.64 13.07
CA ALA A 111 -1.39 5.54 12.09
C ALA A 111 -2.80 5.87 12.56
N ALA A 112 -3.32 7.04 12.20
CA ALA A 112 -4.70 7.41 12.50
C ALA A 112 -5.27 8.17 11.29
N PHE A 113 -6.00 7.45 10.43
CA PHE A 113 -6.73 8.06 9.33
C PHE A 113 -7.93 7.22 8.92
N ASP A 114 -8.90 7.87 8.28
CA ASP A 114 -10.13 7.25 7.82
C ASP A 114 -10.10 7.00 6.31
N ILE A 115 -10.44 5.78 5.93
CA ILE A 115 -10.83 5.40 4.56
C ILE A 115 -12.37 5.52 4.51
N PRO A 116 -12.93 6.35 3.61
CA PRO A 116 -14.37 6.55 3.52
C PRO A 116 -15.08 5.26 3.13
N GLY A 117 -16.38 5.17 3.45
CA GLY A 117 -17.24 4.09 2.95
C GLY A 117 -17.65 4.30 1.50
N GLY A 118 -18.18 3.25 0.87
CA GLY A 118 -18.69 3.26 -0.50
C GLY A 118 -20.07 3.90 -0.64
N TYR A 119 -20.27 5.05 -0.01
CA TYR A 119 -21.54 5.76 0.03
C TYR A 119 -21.33 7.26 -0.09
N VAL A 120 -22.14 7.92 -0.92
CA VAL A 120 -22.15 9.38 -1.07
C VAL A 120 -23.54 9.94 -0.80
N CYS A 121 -23.63 11.22 -0.50
CA CYS A 121 -24.92 11.89 -0.36
C CYS A 121 -25.58 12.10 -1.72
N LYS A 122 -26.87 11.80 -1.83
CA LYS A 122 -27.66 12.01 -3.08
C LYS A 122 -27.61 13.46 -3.56
N SER A 123 -27.50 14.41 -2.63
CA SER A 123 -27.37 15.84 -2.91
C SER A 123 -25.97 16.26 -3.39
N GLY A 124 -24.97 15.38 -3.30
CA GLY A 124 -23.56 15.72 -3.51
C GLY A 124 -22.90 16.44 -2.33
N ALA A 125 -23.61 16.62 -1.20
CA ALA A 125 -23.03 17.19 0.01
C ALA A 125 -21.95 16.27 0.62
N GLU A 126 -21.01 16.86 1.36
CA GLU A 126 -19.94 16.11 2.05
C GLU A 126 -20.48 15.23 3.19
N ALA A 127 -21.60 15.61 3.80
CA ALA A 127 -22.26 14.87 4.86
C ALA A 127 -23.79 14.91 4.69
N CYS A 128 -24.44 13.82 5.08
CA CYS A 128 -25.89 13.65 5.08
C CYS A 128 -26.25 12.46 5.97
N ASP A 129 -27.53 12.39 6.33
CA ASP A 129 -28.08 11.23 7.01
C ASP A 129 -27.94 9.98 6.15
N PHE A 130 -27.80 8.83 6.82
CA PHE A 130 -27.58 7.56 6.13
C PHE A 130 -28.70 7.22 5.13
N VAL A 131 -29.94 7.63 5.41
CA VAL A 131 -31.10 7.43 4.52
C VAL A 131 -30.98 8.20 3.19
N ASP A 132 -30.19 9.28 3.18
CA ASP A 132 -29.93 10.12 2.02
C ASP A 132 -28.64 9.75 1.31
N LYS A 133 -27.96 8.69 1.78
CA LYS A 133 -26.82 8.13 1.07
C LYS A 133 -27.26 7.23 -0.08
N THR A 134 -26.43 7.15 -1.09
CA THR A 134 -26.52 6.18 -2.19
C THR A 134 -25.19 5.43 -2.29
N PRO A 135 -25.22 4.10 -2.53
CA PRO A 135 -24.00 3.33 -2.79
C PRO A 135 -23.26 3.87 -4.01
N GLN A 136 -21.95 4.08 -3.89
CA GLN A 136 -21.08 4.48 -4.99
C GLN A 136 -19.64 3.99 -4.75
N ASN A 137 -18.92 3.68 -5.83
CA ASN A 137 -17.48 3.46 -5.74
C ASN A 137 -16.78 4.75 -5.32
N VAL A 138 -15.96 4.69 -4.28
CA VAL A 138 -15.21 5.83 -3.76
C VAL A 138 -13.72 5.53 -3.91
N ALA A 139 -13.00 6.46 -4.56
CA ALA A 139 -11.55 6.42 -4.61
C ALA A 139 -10.99 7.22 -3.44
N PHE A 140 -10.08 6.61 -2.69
CA PHE A 140 -9.33 7.25 -1.63
C PHE A 140 -7.84 7.19 -1.95
N SER A 141 -7.13 8.28 -1.67
CA SER A 141 -5.69 8.36 -1.88
C SER A 141 -5.03 9.10 -0.73
N LYS A 142 -3.83 8.66 -0.34
CA LYS A 142 -3.03 9.30 0.71
C LYS A 142 -1.54 9.25 0.38
N THR A 143 -0.92 10.42 0.32
CA THR A 143 0.54 10.62 0.30
C THR A 143 0.92 11.12 1.68
N THR A 144 1.54 10.29 2.51
CA THR A 144 2.04 10.75 3.82
C THR A 144 3.43 10.23 4.08
N ASP A 145 4.22 11.04 4.76
CA ASP A 145 5.56 10.77 5.29
C ASP A 145 5.64 9.49 6.16
N GLN A 146 4.48 8.93 6.54
CA GLN A 146 4.37 7.66 7.27
C GLN A 146 4.69 6.43 6.42
N TYR A 147 4.76 6.56 5.09
CA TYR A 147 5.11 5.45 4.19
C TYR A 147 6.58 5.45 3.80
N ASN A 148 7.40 6.21 4.52
CA ASN A 148 8.81 6.33 4.21
C ASN A 148 9.49 4.97 4.33
N LEU A 149 10.16 4.60 3.23
CA LEU A 149 11.22 3.61 3.24
C LEU A 149 12.10 3.89 4.44
N SER A 150 12.28 2.89 5.30
CA SER A 150 13.24 3.06 6.38
C SER A 150 14.59 3.40 5.76
N GLU A 151 15.31 4.34 6.38
CA GLU A 151 16.57 4.84 5.83
C GLU A 151 17.53 3.70 5.52
N GLN A 152 17.58 2.68 6.39
CA GLN A 152 18.38 1.48 6.21
C GLN A 152 18.01 0.69 4.95
N ILE A 153 16.71 0.58 4.62
CA ILE A 153 16.25 -0.10 3.42
C ILE A 153 16.52 0.74 2.18
N ALA A 154 16.40 2.06 2.26
CA ALA A 154 16.77 2.95 1.16
C ALA A 154 18.27 2.87 0.85
N VAL A 155 19.13 2.88 1.88
CA VAL A 155 20.58 2.68 1.74
C VAL A 155 20.88 1.31 1.14
N ALA A 156 20.32 0.24 1.70
CA ALA A 156 20.52 -1.12 1.21
C ALA A 156 20.07 -1.25 -0.26
N ALA A 157 18.91 -0.68 -0.61
CA ALA A 157 18.40 -0.67 -1.97
C ALA A 157 19.33 0.07 -2.92
N ALA A 158 19.77 1.28 -2.57
CA ALA A 158 20.68 2.06 -3.40
C ALA A 158 22.03 1.34 -3.60
N ALA A 159 22.57 0.69 -2.56
CA ALA A 159 23.82 -0.06 -2.62
C ALA A 159 23.77 -1.28 -3.58
N THR A 160 22.57 -1.73 -4.00
CA THR A 160 22.47 -2.78 -5.03
C THR A 160 22.68 -2.26 -6.45
N CYS A 161 22.86 -0.95 -6.63
CA CYS A 161 23.06 -0.32 -7.93
C CYS A 161 24.54 -0.20 -8.35
N VAL A 162 25.47 -0.77 -7.58
CA VAL A 162 26.92 -0.70 -7.82
C VAL A 162 27.51 -2.11 -8.03
N ASP A 163 28.59 -2.15 -8.82
CA ASP A 163 29.41 -3.31 -9.19
C ASP A 163 28.68 -4.50 -9.87
N ASP A 164 29.15 -4.89 -11.07
CA ASP A 164 28.84 -6.09 -11.87
C ASP A 164 27.37 -6.53 -12.10
N GLU A 165 26.38 -5.85 -11.53
CA GLU A 165 24.96 -6.03 -11.79
C GLU A 165 24.45 -4.86 -12.66
N PRO A 166 24.07 -5.09 -13.92
CA PRO A 166 23.62 -4.02 -14.83
C PRO A 166 22.28 -3.38 -14.42
N ALA A 167 21.66 -3.83 -13.33
CA ALA A 167 20.41 -3.31 -12.80
C ALA A 167 20.41 -3.34 -11.27
N CYS A 168 19.87 -2.29 -10.64
CA CYS A 168 19.59 -2.29 -9.22
C CYS A 168 18.65 -3.45 -8.85
N SER A 169 18.82 -4.02 -7.65
CA SER A 169 17.93 -5.09 -7.18
C SER A 169 16.50 -4.61 -7.03
N GLU A 170 15.57 -5.52 -7.29
CA GLU A 170 14.15 -5.26 -7.13
C GLU A 170 13.74 -5.33 -5.66
N VAL A 171 13.03 -4.29 -5.20
CA VAL A 171 12.50 -4.22 -3.84
C VAL A 171 10.97 -4.24 -3.88
N ARG A 172 10.39 -5.07 -3.01
CA ARG A 172 8.95 -5.27 -2.85
C ARG A 172 8.54 -4.90 -1.43
N MET A 173 7.35 -4.32 -1.29
CA MET A 173 6.78 -3.95 -0.01
C MET A 173 5.47 -4.71 0.21
N ASN A 174 5.36 -5.32 1.38
CA ASN A 174 4.13 -5.92 1.87
C ASN A 174 3.59 -5.03 2.98
N MET A 175 2.39 -4.51 2.80
CA MET A 175 1.76 -3.62 3.77
C MET A 175 0.45 -4.23 4.28
N THR A 176 0.23 -4.19 5.59
CA THR A 176 -1.04 -4.52 6.21
C THR A 176 -1.55 -3.31 6.99
N LEU A 177 -2.71 -2.80 6.60
CA LEU A 177 -3.44 -1.77 7.33
C LEU A 177 -4.40 -2.46 8.29
N SER A 178 -4.37 -2.12 9.58
CA SER A 178 -5.23 -2.70 10.62
C SER A 178 -5.98 -1.62 11.36
N GLY A 179 -7.24 -1.91 11.72
CA GLY A 179 -8.13 -0.90 12.28
C GLY A 179 -9.53 -1.41 12.53
N THR A 180 -10.50 -0.50 12.53
CA THR A 180 -11.92 -0.81 12.77
C THR A 180 -12.79 -0.25 11.66
N ASP A 181 -13.78 -1.01 11.19
CA ASP A 181 -14.80 -0.49 10.29
C ASP A 181 -15.75 0.50 11.01
N THR A 182 -16.63 1.13 10.25
CA THR A 182 -17.61 2.11 10.76
C THR A 182 -18.63 1.50 11.73
N LEU A 183 -18.70 0.16 11.85
CA LEU A 183 -19.52 -0.55 12.83
C LEU A 183 -18.71 -1.01 14.05
N GLY A 184 -17.44 -0.62 14.14
CA GLY A 184 -16.53 -0.94 15.22
C GLY A 184 -15.90 -2.33 15.14
N GLN A 185 -16.10 -3.08 14.05
CA GLN A 185 -15.50 -4.41 13.90
C GLN A 185 -14.04 -4.30 13.44
N ALA A 186 -13.17 -5.14 13.97
CA ALA A 186 -11.77 -5.18 13.55
C ALA A 186 -11.64 -5.61 12.09
N ARG A 187 -10.84 -4.87 11.32
CA ARG A 187 -10.57 -5.13 9.91
C ARG A 187 -9.08 -5.00 9.60
N SER A 188 -8.67 -5.71 8.56
CA SER A 188 -7.37 -5.55 7.94
C SER A 188 -7.48 -5.52 6.42
N ILE A 189 -6.55 -4.79 5.80
CA ILE A 189 -6.39 -4.66 4.35
C ILE A 189 -4.93 -4.96 4.03
N ASN A 190 -4.69 -5.84 3.07
CA ASN A 190 -3.34 -6.26 2.67
C ASN A 190 -3.00 -5.73 1.28
N ILE A 191 -1.79 -5.19 1.14
CA ILE A 191 -1.17 -4.79 -0.12
C ILE A 191 0.07 -5.67 -0.29
N PRO A 192 -0.05 -6.80 -1.01
CA PRO A 192 1.08 -7.67 -1.25
C PRO A 192 1.97 -7.09 -2.35
N GLN A 193 3.28 -7.22 -2.18
CA GLN A 193 4.27 -7.05 -3.27
C GLN A 193 4.19 -5.71 -4.02
N ALA A 194 3.85 -4.62 -3.35
CA ALA A 194 3.92 -3.28 -3.92
C ALA A 194 5.36 -3.00 -4.39
N GLN A 195 5.51 -2.54 -5.63
CA GLN A 195 6.82 -2.31 -6.21
C GLN A 195 7.46 -1.05 -5.64
N ILE A 196 8.73 -1.15 -5.27
CA ILE A 196 9.58 0.01 -5.03
C ILE A 196 10.58 0.07 -6.18
N ARG A 197 10.52 1.15 -6.94
CA ARG A 197 11.41 1.31 -8.09
C ARG A 197 12.79 1.73 -7.60
N VAL A 198 13.79 0.87 -7.76
CA VAL A 198 15.18 1.20 -7.51
C VAL A 198 15.88 1.44 -8.85
N TYR A 199 16.58 2.56 -9.00
CA TYR A 199 17.25 2.88 -10.26
C TYR A 199 18.45 3.81 -10.07
N ILE A 200 19.38 3.76 -11.02
CA ILE A 200 20.49 4.70 -11.12
C ILE A 200 19.96 6.01 -11.72
N ALA A 201 20.01 7.09 -10.95
CA ALA A 201 19.63 8.42 -11.40
C ALA A 201 20.77 9.15 -12.10
N SER A 202 22.01 8.92 -11.67
CA SER A 202 23.20 9.48 -12.33
C SER A 202 24.42 8.58 -12.12
N VAL A 203 25.35 8.64 -13.08
CA VAL A 203 26.67 8.04 -12.99
C VAL A 203 27.69 9.15 -13.24
N THR A 204 28.64 9.29 -12.34
CA THR A 204 29.76 10.22 -12.48
C THR A 204 31.08 9.47 -12.29
N ASP A 205 32.18 10.05 -12.75
CA ASP A 205 33.50 9.44 -12.64
C ASP A 205 34.40 10.28 -11.72
N GLU A 206 35.14 9.61 -10.83
CA GLU A 206 36.16 10.20 -9.98
C GLU A 206 37.52 9.56 -10.29
N VAL A 207 38.60 10.36 -10.24
CA VAL A 207 39.97 9.89 -10.47
C VAL A 207 40.77 10.13 -9.19
N GLN A 208 41.30 9.05 -8.60
CA GLN A 208 42.05 9.05 -7.34
C GLN A 208 43.51 8.65 -7.53
#